data_AF-A0A7C1U2G9-F1
#
_entry.id   AF-A0A7C1U2G9-F1
#
_cell.length_a   1.000
_cell.length_b   1.000
_cell.length_c   1.000
_cell.angle_alpha   90.00
_cell.angle_beta   90.00
_cell.angle_gamma   90.00
#
_symmetry.space_group_name_H-M   'P 1'
#
loop_
_entity.id
_entity.type
_entity.pdbx_description
1 polymer ?
#
loop_
_entity_poly.entity_id
_entity_poly.type
_entity_poly.pdbx_seq_one_letter_code
_entity_poly.pdbx_strand_id
1 'polypeptide(L)'
;MMKSLPRMHTVTRRSLQAAFVMLSAAAMTTGRAAPGTLATSPLFLEAAVQPNIFFVLDDSGSMDWEVLLSNAALQAHPWSPNSGNLDFTPNNSDERRELCYAYNVMAYNPNRSYTPWQGEDIYGNTFADASWPYGYWDPYYENNWWNLDDLSNHFYLIWNDADGDGEYDNGECPTASITTVSNCRAAGTSVCQAVADLSASERTNYANWYSYYRKREYVAKRALSQVISESTSRMGFTTINEVHNRLSHGISFSLSTPVRDVDDITTPVDPTAASNKAILLDNIFQINSSGFTPLRQGLAFAGHYYEDSYSGIWSTPILSAADGGECQQNFTVLVSDGFWNGTLTGYGNTDTDGAGPWDGGSYADSWSNTLADVAMYYYENDLAPSLADKVKTIPGTDDNSAQHMVTFTVAFGVNGTLSSNPPDTTSAFAWPEPVSNTLTTVDDMRHAAWNGRGIFLNASNPSSLISSFSAAISSINSRTGTAAAVTFNSTSLQSVDKLYQAGFNSKRWSGELTAYNISTSGISGVAWKATTWLDSTAVSSRNIVTWNGSSGVPFEWSSLTSSQKNDLRTNSSGGTDNDATAMARLGYIAGDRTCEQNASGTCYYSDGTNTFTSKSFRQRDSRLGDIVH
;
A
#
# COMPACT_ATOMS: atom_id res chain seq x y z
N MET A 1 52.82 65.37 40.31
CA MET A 1 54.01 64.67 40.85
C MET A 1 53.72 63.17 40.74
N MET A 2 54.20 62.50 39.68
CA MET A 2 55.49 61.75 39.63
C MET A 2 55.47 60.59 40.65
N LYS A 3 55.48 59.29 40.29
CA LYS A 3 56.37 58.51 39.38
C LYS A 3 55.64 57.19 39.01
N SER A 4 55.50 56.75 37.75
CA SER A 4 56.46 56.22 36.76
C SER A 4 57.01 54.81 37.03
N LEU A 5 56.48 53.82 36.29
CA LEU A 5 57.12 52.82 35.39
C LEU A 5 58.61 52.43 35.59
N PRO A 6 59.00 51.18 35.22
CA PRO A 6 59.36 50.82 33.82
C PRO A 6 58.71 49.47 33.40
N ARG A 7 58.26 49.14 32.19
CA ARG A 7 58.64 49.31 30.76
C ARG A 7 60.01 48.76 30.30
N MET A 8 59.87 47.68 29.52
CA MET A 8 60.60 47.27 28.31
C MET A 8 61.98 46.64 28.44
N HIS A 9 62.15 45.44 27.86
CA HIS A 9 62.98 45.30 26.67
C HIS A 9 62.61 44.07 25.82
N THR A 10 62.49 44.33 24.53
CA THR A 10 62.25 43.44 23.39
C THR A 10 63.56 42.80 22.95
N VAL A 11 63.64 41.48 22.75
CA VAL A 11 64.71 40.83 21.94
C VAL A 11 64.16 39.61 21.18
N THR A 12 63.92 39.87 19.88
CA THR A 12 64.13 39.06 18.66
C THR A 12 63.86 37.54 18.59
N ARG A 13 63.05 37.22 17.56
CA ARG A 13 62.99 35.99 16.75
C ARG A 13 64.34 35.31 16.53
N ARG A 14 64.38 33.97 16.67
CA ARG A 14 64.67 32.99 15.59
C ARG A 14 64.61 31.54 16.12
N SER A 15 63.56 30.84 15.69
CA SER A 15 63.55 29.46 15.18
C SER A 15 64.64 28.49 15.65
N LEU A 16 64.22 27.46 16.40
CA LEU A 16 64.65 26.09 16.15
C LEU A 16 63.60 25.09 16.66
N GLN A 17 63.33 24.12 15.80
CA GLN A 17 62.34 23.05 15.89
C GLN A 17 62.61 22.11 17.07
N ALA A 18 61.58 21.29 17.34
CA ALA A 18 61.59 20.08 18.18
C ALA A 18 61.23 20.24 19.66
N ALA A 19 59.93 20.42 19.95
CA ALA A 19 59.28 19.87 21.16
C ALA A 19 57.75 20.11 21.11
N PHE A 20 57.02 19.43 20.22
CA PHE A 20 55.56 19.33 20.30
C PHE A 20 55.08 18.03 19.60
N VAL A 21 55.47 16.88 20.14
CA VAL A 21 54.96 15.55 19.69
C VAL A 21 54.61 14.61 20.86
N MET A 22 54.80 14.98 22.12
CA MET A 22 54.57 14.05 23.25
C MET A 22 53.59 14.61 24.28
N LEU A 23 52.36 14.90 23.86
CA LEU A 23 51.19 14.97 24.77
C LEU A 23 49.86 14.75 24.01
N SER A 24 49.79 13.71 23.19
CA SER A 24 48.56 13.26 22.51
C SER A 24 48.46 11.73 22.45
N ALA A 25 48.85 11.06 23.53
CA ALA A 25 48.78 9.61 23.68
C ALA A 25 48.29 9.20 25.07
N ALA A 26 47.07 9.59 25.45
CA ALA A 26 46.30 8.96 26.53
C ALA A 26 44.87 9.55 26.63
N ALA A 27 44.08 9.43 25.57
CA ALA A 27 42.62 9.45 25.66
C ALA A 27 42.02 8.79 24.42
N MET A 28 42.52 7.60 24.06
CA MET A 28 41.69 6.67 23.29
C MET A 28 40.66 6.16 24.28
N THR A 29 39.49 6.79 24.28
CA THR A 29 38.29 6.19 24.84
C THR A 29 38.13 4.84 24.14
N THR A 30 38.42 3.76 24.85
CA THR A 30 37.87 2.47 24.50
C THR A 30 36.36 2.65 24.62
N GLY A 31 35.70 2.93 23.49
CA GLY A 31 34.27 2.79 23.38
C GLY A 31 33.96 1.34 23.66
N ARG A 32 33.69 1.02 24.93
CA ARG A 32 33.05 -0.25 25.25
C ARG A 32 31.63 -0.08 24.72
N ALA A 33 31.36 -0.70 23.57
CA ALA A 33 29.99 -1.02 23.23
C ALA A 33 29.39 -1.71 24.47
N ALA A 34 28.31 -1.14 25.01
CA ALA A 34 27.54 -1.79 26.05
C ALA A 34 27.16 -3.20 25.57
N PRO A 35 27.03 -4.20 26.45
CA PRO A 35 26.65 -5.56 26.05
C PRO A 35 25.33 -5.50 25.27
N GLY A 36 25.43 -5.62 23.94
CA GLY A 36 24.29 -5.56 23.05
C GLY A 36 23.47 -6.83 23.21
N THR A 37 22.30 -6.71 23.81
CA THR A 37 21.22 -7.67 23.58
C THR A 37 20.97 -7.73 22.07
N LEU A 38 20.88 -8.93 21.49
CA LEU A 38 20.38 -9.05 20.12
C LEU A 38 18.99 -8.44 20.11
N ALA A 39 18.81 -7.41 19.30
CA ALA A 39 17.58 -6.69 19.24
C ALA A 39 16.48 -7.63 18.71
N THR A 40 15.33 -7.66 19.39
CA THR A 40 14.13 -8.40 18.92
C THR A 40 13.45 -7.69 17.74
N SER A 41 13.92 -6.48 17.40
CA SER A 41 13.55 -5.67 16.24
C SER A 41 14.81 -4.97 15.68
N PRO A 42 14.89 -4.64 14.38
CA PRO A 42 16.11 -4.08 13.78
C PRO A 42 16.58 -2.76 14.43
N LEU A 43 17.91 -2.61 14.56
CA LEU A 43 18.58 -1.53 15.31
C LEU A 43 18.51 -0.13 14.64
N PHE A 44 17.83 0.01 13.49
CA PHE A 44 17.64 1.28 12.79
C PHE A 44 16.28 1.96 13.07
N LEU A 45 15.46 1.36 13.95
CA LEU A 45 14.23 1.97 14.43
C LEU A 45 14.56 3.01 15.51
N GLU A 46 14.73 4.27 15.12
CA GLU A 46 14.32 5.36 16.02
C GLU A 46 12.87 5.08 16.44
N ALA A 47 12.51 5.34 17.71
CA ALA A 47 11.21 4.96 18.28
C ALA A 47 10.05 5.36 17.36
N ALA A 48 9.56 4.39 16.58
CA ALA A 48 8.73 4.69 15.45
C ALA A 48 7.27 4.73 15.91
N VAL A 49 6.77 5.93 16.20
CA VAL A 49 5.34 6.17 16.41
C VAL A 49 4.57 5.68 15.18
N GLN A 50 3.46 4.95 15.39
CA GLN A 50 2.63 4.48 14.27
C GLN A 50 2.08 5.69 13.49
N PRO A 51 2.15 5.69 12.15
CA PRO A 51 1.51 6.73 11.35
C PRO A 51 -0.02 6.65 11.46
N ASN A 52 -0.67 7.79 11.23
CA ASN A 52 -2.11 7.86 11.06
C ASN A 52 -2.45 7.73 9.57
N ILE A 53 -3.32 6.79 9.21
CA ILE A 53 -3.86 6.63 7.85
C ILE A 53 -5.37 6.81 7.90
N PHE A 54 -5.89 7.83 7.23
CA PHE A 54 -7.31 8.13 7.16
C PHE A 54 -7.84 7.96 5.74
N PHE A 55 -8.75 7.02 5.55
CA PHE A 55 -9.38 6.78 4.26
C PHE A 55 -10.61 7.70 4.09
N VAL A 56 -10.67 8.40 2.97
CA VAL A 56 -11.86 9.15 2.56
C VAL A 56 -12.40 8.46 1.32
N LEU A 57 -13.52 7.76 1.49
CA LEU A 57 -14.09 6.89 0.47
C LEU A 57 -15.26 7.55 -0.25
N ASP A 58 -15.24 7.46 -1.57
CA ASP A 58 -16.38 7.78 -2.40
C ASP A 58 -17.47 6.71 -2.24
N ASP A 59 -18.62 7.16 -1.76
CA ASP A 59 -19.86 6.41 -1.68
C ASP A 59 -20.95 7.05 -2.54
N SER A 60 -20.59 7.72 -3.64
CA SER A 60 -21.54 8.29 -4.60
C SER A 60 -22.22 7.21 -5.44
N GLY A 61 -23.36 7.54 -6.06
CA GLY A 61 -24.13 6.55 -6.82
C GLY A 61 -23.38 5.84 -7.95
N SER A 62 -22.30 6.43 -8.48
CA SER A 62 -21.48 5.81 -9.52
C SER A 62 -20.59 4.67 -9.02
N MET A 63 -20.35 4.61 -7.71
CA MET A 63 -19.64 3.51 -7.07
C MET A 63 -20.50 2.24 -6.98
N ASP A 64 -21.83 2.36 -7.05
CA ASP A 64 -22.76 1.22 -7.08
C ASP A 64 -22.85 0.55 -8.47
N TRP A 65 -22.33 1.18 -9.52
CA TRP A 65 -22.45 0.69 -10.90
C TRP A 65 -21.62 -0.56 -11.18
N GLU A 66 -22.16 -1.41 -12.05
CA GLU A 66 -21.55 -2.65 -12.55
C GLU A 66 -21.05 -2.49 -14.01
N VAL A 67 -21.34 -1.35 -14.63
CA VAL A 67 -20.84 -0.97 -15.96
C VAL A 67 -19.74 0.08 -15.81
N LEU A 68 -18.55 -0.27 -16.31
CA LEU A 68 -17.41 0.63 -16.44
C LEU A 68 -16.69 0.28 -17.75
N LEU A 69 -16.88 1.11 -18.77
CA LEU A 69 -16.31 0.91 -20.08
C LEU A 69 -14.78 1.09 -20.04
N SER A 70 -14.05 0.24 -20.75
CA SER A 70 -12.62 0.44 -20.97
C SER A 70 -12.36 1.73 -21.77
N ASN A 71 -11.15 2.27 -21.70
CA ASN A 71 -10.82 3.50 -22.44
C ASN A 71 -11.00 3.28 -23.96
N ALA A 72 -10.59 2.12 -24.47
CA ALA A 72 -10.78 1.76 -25.87
C ALA A 72 -12.28 1.63 -26.21
N ALA A 73 -13.10 1.06 -25.32
CA ALA A 73 -14.56 1.02 -25.50
C ALA A 73 -15.20 2.42 -25.51
N LEU A 74 -14.78 3.33 -24.63
CA LEU A 74 -15.25 4.72 -24.61
C LEU A 74 -14.86 5.48 -25.89
N GLN A 75 -13.68 5.22 -26.44
CA GLN A 75 -13.24 5.82 -27.71
C GLN A 75 -14.04 5.28 -28.90
N ALA A 76 -14.28 3.96 -28.93
CA ALA A 76 -15.05 3.32 -29.99
C ALA A 76 -16.55 3.62 -29.91
N HIS A 77 -17.09 3.79 -28.71
CA HIS A 77 -18.52 3.98 -28.45
C HIS A 77 -18.78 5.17 -27.49
N PRO A 78 -18.50 6.41 -27.93
CA PRO A 78 -18.55 7.60 -27.06
C PRO A 78 -19.95 7.96 -26.55
N TRP A 79 -20.99 7.35 -27.11
CA TRP A 79 -22.39 7.57 -26.72
C TRP A 79 -22.97 6.44 -25.88
N SER A 80 -22.23 5.34 -25.70
CA SER A 80 -22.71 4.23 -24.88
C SER A 80 -22.67 4.62 -23.40
N PRO A 81 -23.70 4.27 -22.62
CA PRO A 81 -23.70 4.55 -21.19
C PRO A 81 -22.50 3.93 -20.48
N ASN A 82 -21.82 4.71 -19.65
CA ASN A 82 -20.74 4.23 -18.79
C ASN A 82 -21.20 4.13 -17.32
N SER A 83 -22.39 3.54 -17.14
CA SER A 83 -23.15 3.58 -15.89
C SER A 83 -24.22 2.53 -15.84
N GLY A 84 -24.64 2.15 -14.64
CA GLY A 84 -25.78 1.24 -14.41
C GLY A 84 -25.35 -0.17 -14.02
N ASN A 85 -26.32 -1.07 -13.98
CA ASN A 85 -26.16 -2.47 -13.58
C ASN A 85 -26.12 -3.37 -14.81
N LEU A 86 -25.44 -4.51 -14.70
CA LEU A 86 -25.40 -5.50 -15.78
C LEU A 86 -26.80 -6.12 -15.99
N ASP A 87 -27.24 -6.17 -17.24
CA ASP A 87 -28.42 -6.94 -17.64
C ASP A 87 -28.01 -8.34 -18.09
N PHE A 88 -28.36 -9.36 -17.29
CA PHE A 88 -28.13 -10.78 -17.64
C PHE A 88 -29.23 -11.35 -18.57
N THR A 89 -30.18 -10.52 -18.99
CA THR A 89 -31.19 -10.79 -20.02
C THR A 89 -31.13 -9.75 -21.16
N PRO A 90 -29.93 -9.48 -21.71
CA PRO A 90 -29.68 -8.30 -22.52
C PRO A 90 -30.52 -8.33 -23.81
N ASN A 91 -31.22 -7.24 -24.09
CA ASN A 91 -32.15 -7.08 -25.20
C ASN A 91 -31.55 -6.32 -26.38
N ASN A 92 -30.46 -5.58 -26.18
CA ASN A 92 -29.79 -4.79 -27.22
C ASN A 92 -28.28 -5.09 -27.33
N SER A 93 -27.59 -4.48 -28.29
CA SER A 93 -26.17 -4.76 -28.53
C SER A 93 -25.23 -4.15 -27.49
N ASP A 94 -25.62 -3.05 -26.85
CA ASP A 94 -24.81 -2.40 -25.82
C ASP A 94 -24.76 -3.26 -24.55
N GLU A 95 -25.93 -3.66 -24.04
CA GLU A 95 -26.04 -4.56 -22.87
C GLU A 95 -25.31 -5.89 -23.11
N ARG A 96 -25.34 -6.42 -24.34
CA ARG A 96 -24.57 -7.62 -24.68
C ARG A 96 -23.07 -7.39 -24.56
N ARG A 97 -22.55 -6.26 -25.07
CA ARG A 97 -21.12 -5.93 -24.95
C ARG A 97 -20.72 -5.74 -23.49
N GLU A 98 -21.60 -5.24 -22.63
CA GLU A 98 -21.32 -5.07 -21.20
C GLU A 98 -21.03 -6.39 -20.47
N LEU A 99 -21.43 -7.55 -21.01
CA LEU A 99 -21.09 -8.89 -20.50
C LEU A 99 -19.72 -9.42 -21.00
N CYS A 100 -18.95 -8.59 -21.70
CA CYS A 100 -17.62 -8.89 -22.23
C CYS A 100 -16.56 -8.03 -21.51
N TYR A 101 -15.57 -8.68 -20.88
CA TYR A 101 -14.66 -7.98 -19.96
C TYR A 101 -13.68 -6.98 -20.61
N ALA A 102 -13.46 -7.08 -21.92
CA ALA A 102 -12.67 -6.08 -22.66
C ALA A 102 -13.45 -4.78 -22.88
N TYR A 103 -14.77 -4.89 -23.07
CA TYR A 103 -15.65 -3.74 -23.23
C TYR A 103 -16.01 -3.12 -21.88
N ASN A 104 -16.45 -3.94 -20.92
CA ASN A 104 -16.75 -3.53 -19.55
C ASN A 104 -15.74 -4.16 -18.58
N VAL A 105 -14.86 -3.35 -17.99
CA VAL A 105 -13.78 -3.83 -17.11
C VAL A 105 -14.27 -4.44 -15.80
N MET A 106 -15.55 -4.24 -15.47
CA MET A 106 -16.23 -4.83 -14.30
C MET A 106 -16.88 -6.19 -14.61
N ALA A 107 -17.05 -6.54 -15.88
CA ALA A 107 -17.62 -7.83 -16.26
C ALA A 107 -16.70 -9.00 -15.89
N TYR A 108 -17.28 -10.19 -15.77
CA TYR A 108 -16.54 -11.38 -15.38
C TYR A 108 -15.40 -11.68 -16.36
N ASN A 109 -14.17 -11.63 -15.85
CA ASN A 109 -12.99 -12.11 -16.56
C ASN A 109 -12.60 -13.52 -16.09
N PRO A 110 -12.71 -14.56 -16.93
CA PRO A 110 -12.39 -15.95 -16.56
C PRO A 110 -10.89 -16.18 -16.30
N ASN A 111 -10.01 -15.28 -16.77
CA ASN A 111 -8.57 -15.37 -16.54
C ASN A 111 -8.15 -14.81 -15.16
N ARG A 112 -9.12 -14.41 -14.33
CA ARG A 112 -8.87 -13.86 -12.98
C ARG A 112 -9.45 -14.76 -11.91
N SER A 113 -8.77 -14.77 -10.76
CA SER A 113 -9.28 -15.40 -9.55
C SER A 113 -9.95 -14.35 -8.67
N TYR A 114 -11.18 -14.63 -8.25
CA TYR A 114 -11.96 -13.79 -7.36
C TYR A 114 -12.07 -14.48 -6.00
N THR A 115 -11.61 -13.80 -4.96
CA THR A 115 -11.62 -14.29 -3.58
C THR A 115 -12.56 -13.45 -2.70
N PRO A 116 -13.20 -14.01 -1.67
CA PRO A 116 -14.03 -13.26 -0.74
C PRO A 116 -13.32 -12.05 -0.10
N TRP A 117 -14.11 -11.11 0.42
CA TRP A 117 -13.61 -10.01 1.26
C TRP A 117 -12.87 -10.55 2.49
N GLN A 118 -11.94 -9.77 3.06
CA GLN A 118 -11.19 -10.17 4.26
C GLN A 118 -11.86 -9.59 5.51
N GLY A 119 -12.55 -10.40 6.29
CA GLY A 119 -13.30 -9.94 7.45
C GLY A 119 -14.51 -10.82 7.70
N GLU A 120 -15.50 -10.26 8.38
CA GLU A 120 -16.70 -10.97 8.81
C GLU A 120 -17.97 -10.26 8.31
N ASP A 121 -19.04 -11.04 8.11
CA ASP A 121 -20.39 -10.56 7.84
C ASP A 121 -21.04 -9.95 9.10
N ILE A 122 -22.27 -9.43 8.97
CA ILE A 122 -23.04 -8.87 10.09
C ILE A 122 -23.31 -9.87 11.25
N TYR A 123 -23.14 -11.17 11.00
CA TYR A 123 -23.36 -12.24 11.98
C TYR A 123 -22.04 -12.73 12.61
N GLY A 124 -20.90 -12.16 12.24
CA GLY A 124 -19.57 -12.57 12.72
C GLY A 124 -19.02 -13.82 12.02
N ASN A 125 -19.53 -14.19 10.85
CA ASN A 125 -18.96 -15.28 10.04
C ASN A 125 -17.91 -14.71 9.09
N THR A 126 -16.75 -15.35 9.01
CA THR A 126 -15.75 -14.99 8.00
C THR A 126 -16.31 -15.18 6.60
N PHE A 127 -16.14 -14.19 5.72
CA PHE A 127 -16.56 -14.31 4.32
C PHE A 127 -15.93 -15.54 3.66
N ALA A 128 -16.77 -16.34 3.00
CA ALA A 128 -16.37 -17.59 2.38
C ALA A 128 -16.70 -17.62 0.89
N ASP A 129 -16.21 -18.63 0.17
CA ASP A 129 -16.55 -18.80 -1.24
C ASP A 129 -18.06 -18.93 -1.43
N ALA A 130 -18.60 -18.18 -2.39
CA ALA A 130 -20.02 -18.22 -2.73
C ALA A 130 -20.40 -19.61 -3.28
N SER A 131 -21.54 -20.12 -2.81
CA SER A 131 -21.98 -21.49 -3.10
C SER A 131 -22.93 -21.55 -4.30
N TRP A 132 -22.45 -22.17 -5.38
CA TRP A 132 -23.27 -22.48 -6.56
C TRP A 132 -24.58 -23.22 -6.18
N PRO A 133 -25.75 -22.87 -6.77
CA PRO A 133 -25.95 -21.94 -7.89
C PRO A 133 -26.14 -20.47 -7.51
N TYR A 134 -25.94 -20.10 -6.25
CA TYR A 134 -26.27 -18.76 -5.78
C TYR A 134 -25.06 -17.85 -5.69
N GLY A 135 -25.28 -16.57 -6.00
CA GLY A 135 -24.40 -15.46 -5.66
C GLY A 135 -25.12 -14.49 -4.73
N TYR A 136 -24.37 -13.78 -3.90
CA TYR A 136 -24.94 -12.78 -2.99
C TYR A 136 -25.11 -11.43 -3.68
N TRP A 137 -26.25 -10.78 -3.46
CA TRP A 137 -26.43 -9.38 -3.86
C TRP A 137 -25.50 -8.49 -3.03
N ASP A 138 -25.50 -8.65 -1.71
CA ASP A 138 -24.57 -8.01 -0.78
C ASP A 138 -24.04 -9.05 0.22
N PRO A 139 -22.76 -9.44 0.13
CA PRO A 139 -22.22 -10.48 0.99
C PRO A 139 -22.16 -10.07 2.48
N TYR A 140 -22.25 -8.79 2.84
CA TYR A 140 -22.28 -8.40 4.27
C TYR A 140 -23.55 -8.86 4.99
N TYR A 141 -24.66 -9.05 4.27
CA TYR A 141 -25.95 -9.51 4.80
C TYR A 141 -26.27 -10.96 4.42
N GLU A 142 -25.27 -11.86 4.46
CA GLU A 142 -25.42 -13.30 4.24
C GLU A 142 -26.61 -13.88 5.05
N ASN A 143 -27.43 -14.77 4.48
CA ASN A 143 -28.60 -15.47 5.09
C ASN A 143 -30.02 -14.94 4.81
N ASN A 144 -30.22 -14.01 3.87
CA ASN A 144 -31.56 -13.61 3.45
C ASN A 144 -31.93 -14.11 2.05
N TRP A 145 -33.15 -14.64 1.86
CA TRP A 145 -33.60 -15.17 0.55
C TRP A 145 -33.68 -14.10 -0.54
N TRP A 146 -33.87 -12.83 -0.16
CA TRP A 146 -33.84 -11.68 -1.09
C TRP A 146 -32.42 -11.26 -1.48
N ASN A 147 -31.40 -11.77 -0.78
CA ASN A 147 -30.00 -11.44 -0.97
C ASN A 147 -29.25 -12.46 -1.85
N LEU A 148 -29.98 -13.40 -2.47
CA LEU A 148 -29.43 -14.42 -3.36
C LEU A 148 -29.94 -14.22 -4.78
N ASP A 149 -29.05 -14.38 -5.74
CA ASP A 149 -29.39 -14.50 -7.16
C ASP A 149 -29.05 -15.90 -7.70
N ASP A 150 -29.91 -16.44 -8.57
CA ASP A 150 -29.70 -17.76 -9.19
C ASP A 150 -28.88 -17.61 -10.48
N LEU A 151 -27.60 -17.91 -10.36
CA LEU A 151 -26.61 -17.77 -11.41
C LEU A 151 -26.74 -18.86 -12.50
N SER A 152 -27.68 -19.80 -12.38
CA SER A 152 -27.95 -20.86 -13.37
C SER A 152 -28.34 -20.31 -14.73
N ASN A 153 -28.93 -19.10 -14.77
CA ASN A 153 -29.34 -18.43 -16.00
C ASN A 153 -28.30 -17.41 -16.50
N HIS A 154 -27.14 -17.30 -15.86
CA HIS A 154 -26.11 -16.36 -16.25
C HIS A 154 -25.21 -16.93 -17.36
N PHE A 155 -24.64 -16.02 -18.12
CA PHE A 155 -23.62 -16.28 -19.13
C PHE A 155 -22.73 -15.04 -19.28
N TYR A 156 -21.54 -15.24 -19.83
CA TYR A 156 -20.65 -14.14 -20.21
C TYR A 156 -20.21 -14.31 -21.66
N LEU A 157 -19.83 -13.20 -22.30
CA LEU A 157 -19.37 -13.21 -23.68
C LEU A 157 -17.85 -13.37 -23.73
N ILE A 158 -17.39 -14.13 -24.73
CA ILE A 158 -15.97 -14.38 -24.95
C ILE A 158 -15.41 -13.22 -25.74
N TRP A 159 -14.41 -12.55 -25.17
CA TRP A 159 -13.60 -11.59 -25.91
C TRP A 159 -12.65 -12.33 -26.84
N ASN A 160 -12.65 -11.95 -28.12
CA ASN A 160 -11.75 -12.45 -29.12
C ASN A 160 -10.79 -11.33 -29.55
N ASP A 161 -9.69 -11.21 -28.81
CA ASP A 161 -8.55 -10.34 -29.09
C ASP A 161 -7.82 -10.82 -30.35
N ALA A 162 -8.22 -10.29 -31.51
CA ALA A 162 -7.83 -10.85 -32.80
C ALA A 162 -6.40 -10.44 -33.20
N ASP A 163 -5.94 -9.28 -32.72
CA ASP A 163 -4.61 -8.75 -33.02
C ASP A 163 -3.62 -8.89 -31.85
N GLY A 164 -4.10 -9.26 -30.66
CA GLY A 164 -3.29 -9.61 -29.50
C GLY A 164 -2.74 -8.40 -28.76
N ASP A 165 -3.37 -7.23 -28.90
CA ASP A 165 -2.90 -5.99 -28.30
C ASP A 165 -3.32 -5.82 -26.83
N GLY A 166 -4.32 -6.59 -26.39
CA GLY A 166 -4.85 -6.57 -25.05
C GLY A 166 -5.85 -5.44 -24.77
N GLU A 167 -6.31 -4.73 -25.78
CA GLU A 167 -7.29 -3.64 -25.71
C GLU A 167 -8.57 -4.00 -26.47
N TYR A 168 -9.67 -3.31 -26.17
CA TYR A 168 -10.93 -3.57 -26.88
C TYR A 168 -10.94 -2.94 -28.26
N ASP A 169 -11.23 -3.74 -29.27
CA ASP A 169 -11.57 -3.27 -30.61
C ASP A 169 -13.03 -3.50 -31.00
N ASN A 170 -13.50 -2.63 -31.91
CA ASN A 170 -14.88 -2.74 -32.42
C ASN A 170 -15.08 -4.03 -33.21
N GLY A 171 -15.83 -4.96 -32.62
CA GLY A 171 -16.16 -6.27 -33.21
C GLY A 171 -15.58 -7.46 -32.44
N GLU A 172 -14.72 -7.23 -31.46
CA GLU A 172 -14.07 -8.31 -30.69
C GLU A 172 -14.97 -8.90 -29.60
N CYS A 173 -15.89 -8.10 -29.07
CA CYS A 173 -16.96 -8.58 -28.21
C CYS A 173 -18.19 -8.94 -29.07
N PRO A 174 -18.74 -10.16 -28.93
CA PRO A 174 -19.88 -10.60 -29.71
C PRO A 174 -21.12 -9.72 -29.52
N THR A 175 -21.86 -9.47 -30.61
CA THR A 175 -23.12 -8.70 -30.59
C THR A 175 -24.33 -9.49 -31.07
N ALA A 176 -24.13 -10.78 -31.41
CA ALA A 176 -25.19 -11.71 -31.79
C ALA A 176 -26.30 -11.72 -30.74
N SER A 177 -27.55 -11.93 -31.15
CA SER A 177 -28.74 -11.91 -30.27
C SER A 177 -28.75 -13.06 -29.26
N ILE A 178 -27.90 -12.92 -28.23
CA ILE A 178 -27.76 -13.83 -27.10
C ILE A 178 -28.47 -13.17 -25.93
N THR A 179 -29.69 -13.62 -25.63
CA THR A 179 -30.54 -13.06 -24.57
C THR A 179 -30.86 -14.09 -23.48
N THR A 180 -30.42 -15.35 -23.68
CA THR A 180 -30.65 -16.47 -22.77
C THR A 180 -29.48 -17.46 -22.81
N VAL A 181 -29.34 -18.28 -21.77
CA VAL A 181 -28.41 -19.43 -21.76
C VAL A 181 -28.61 -20.38 -22.94
N SER A 182 -29.86 -20.57 -23.39
CA SER A 182 -30.13 -21.42 -24.56
C SER A 182 -29.54 -20.83 -25.85
N ASN A 183 -29.62 -19.49 -26.02
CA ASN A 183 -28.98 -18.82 -27.15
C ASN A 183 -27.45 -18.86 -27.03
N CYS A 184 -26.92 -18.69 -25.82
CA CYS A 184 -25.49 -18.77 -25.54
C CYS A 184 -24.92 -20.14 -25.96
N ARG A 185 -25.55 -21.23 -25.54
CA ARG A 185 -25.18 -22.60 -25.93
C ARG A 185 -25.26 -22.82 -27.44
N ALA A 186 -26.27 -22.26 -28.10
CA ALA A 186 -26.43 -22.34 -29.55
C ALA A 186 -25.36 -21.54 -30.31
N ALA A 187 -24.86 -20.45 -29.75
CA ALA A 187 -23.79 -19.63 -30.34
C ALA A 187 -22.41 -20.30 -30.25
N GLY A 188 -22.22 -21.21 -29.31
CA GLY A 188 -20.98 -21.97 -29.11
C GLY A 188 -19.98 -21.27 -28.19
N THR A 189 -19.05 -22.07 -27.64
CA THR A 189 -18.12 -21.65 -26.57
C THR A 189 -17.01 -20.71 -27.04
N SER A 190 -16.89 -20.45 -28.34
CA SER A 190 -16.02 -19.40 -28.89
C SER A 190 -16.68 -18.02 -28.88
N VAL A 191 -17.98 -17.94 -28.54
CA VAL A 191 -18.77 -16.70 -28.55
C VAL A 191 -19.30 -16.41 -27.15
N CYS A 192 -19.83 -17.43 -26.48
CA CYS A 192 -20.48 -17.27 -25.20
C CYS A 192 -20.31 -18.51 -24.34
N GLN A 193 -20.20 -18.32 -23.03
CA GLN A 193 -20.10 -19.40 -22.07
C GLN A 193 -21.20 -19.28 -21.01
N ALA A 194 -22.06 -20.30 -20.95
CA ALA A 194 -23.06 -20.41 -19.90
C ALA A 194 -22.38 -20.81 -18.58
N VAL A 195 -22.74 -20.13 -17.49
CA VAL A 195 -22.12 -20.36 -16.18
C VAL A 195 -22.44 -21.77 -15.67
N ALA A 196 -23.67 -22.26 -15.91
CA ALA A 196 -24.09 -23.60 -15.52
C ALA A 196 -23.23 -24.74 -16.14
N ASP A 197 -22.55 -24.46 -17.27
CA ASP A 197 -21.75 -25.44 -18.02
C ASP A 197 -20.25 -25.38 -17.66
N LEU A 198 -19.84 -24.48 -16.77
CA LEU A 198 -18.46 -24.34 -16.28
C LEU A 198 -18.07 -25.47 -15.32
N SER A 199 -16.77 -25.67 -15.11
CA SER A 199 -16.26 -26.55 -14.06
C SER A 199 -16.67 -26.07 -12.66
N ALA A 200 -16.57 -26.94 -11.65
CA ALA A 200 -16.93 -26.58 -10.28
C ALA A 200 -16.14 -25.36 -9.76
N SER A 201 -14.82 -25.31 -10.00
CA SER A 201 -13.97 -24.19 -9.59
C SER A 201 -14.30 -22.89 -10.34
N GLU A 202 -14.63 -22.97 -11.62
CA GLU A 202 -15.01 -21.79 -12.42
C GLU A 202 -16.39 -21.26 -12.02
N ARG A 203 -17.33 -22.12 -11.63
CA ARG A 203 -18.63 -21.69 -11.08
C ARG A 203 -18.47 -20.95 -9.76
N THR A 204 -17.63 -21.47 -8.85
CA THR A 204 -17.28 -20.75 -7.62
C THR A 204 -16.61 -19.41 -7.92
N ASN A 205 -15.67 -19.38 -8.88
CA ASN A 205 -15.00 -18.15 -9.27
C ASN A 205 -15.98 -17.09 -9.83
N TYR A 206 -16.96 -17.50 -10.65
CA TYR A 206 -18.03 -16.63 -11.14
C TYR A 206 -18.93 -16.15 -10.00
N ALA A 207 -19.33 -17.04 -9.10
CA ALA A 207 -20.15 -16.67 -7.94
C ALA A 207 -19.41 -15.69 -7.00
N ASN A 208 -18.09 -15.84 -6.85
CA ASN A 208 -17.26 -14.91 -6.10
C ASN A 208 -17.14 -13.55 -6.81
N TRP A 209 -16.95 -13.51 -8.13
CA TRP A 209 -16.98 -12.25 -8.89
C TRP A 209 -18.31 -11.52 -8.66
N TYR A 210 -19.42 -12.24 -8.84
CA TYR A 210 -20.76 -11.69 -8.66
C TYR A 210 -20.92 -11.12 -7.24
N SER A 211 -20.57 -11.90 -6.22
CA SER A 211 -20.80 -11.51 -4.83
C SER A 211 -19.88 -10.40 -4.34
N TYR A 212 -18.60 -10.42 -4.74
CA TYR A 212 -17.56 -9.61 -4.10
C TYR A 212 -16.89 -8.56 -5.00
N TYR A 213 -17.17 -8.54 -6.33
CA TYR A 213 -16.43 -7.71 -7.29
C TYR A 213 -17.28 -7.05 -8.38
N ARG A 214 -18.56 -7.37 -8.53
CA ARG A 214 -19.34 -6.87 -9.68
C ARG A 214 -19.58 -5.36 -9.67
N LYS A 215 -19.50 -4.72 -8.50
CA LYS A 215 -19.66 -3.26 -8.31
C LYS A 215 -18.33 -2.58 -8.00
N ARG A 216 -18.16 -1.31 -8.39
CA ARG A 216 -16.94 -0.54 -8.08
C ARG A 216 -16.68 -0.45 -6.58
N GLU A 217 -17.74 -0.22 -5.80
CA GLU A 217 -17.70 -0.24 -4.33
C GLU A 217 -17.21 -1.59 -3.79
N TYR A 218 -17.65 -2.70 -4.36
CA TYR A 218 -17.31 -4.04 -3.85
C TYR A 218 -15.84 -4.36 -4.06
N VAL A 219 -15.31 -3.89 -5.18
CA VAL A 219 -13.90 -3.93 -5.50
C VAL A 219 -13.09 -3.08 -4.52
N ALA A 220 -13.57 -1.88 -4.18
CA ALA A 220 -12.96 -1.03 -3.16
C ALA A 220 -12.98 -1.69 -1.78
N LYS A 221 -14.13 -2.23 -1.34
CA LYS A 221 -14.29 -3.00 -0.09
C LYS A 221 -13.30 -4.15 -0.02
N ARG A 222 -13.19 -4.96 -1.08
CA ARG A 222 -12.23 -6.07 -1.14
C ARG A 222 -10.78 -5.62 -1.01
N ALA A 223 -10.41 -4.52 -1.66
CA ALA A 223 -9.05 -4.01 -1.65
C ALA A 223 -8.68 -3.42 -0.28
N LEU A 224 -9.57 -2.61 0.28
CA LEU A 224 -9.42 -2.00 1.60
C LEU A 224 -9.40 -3.06 2.70
N SER A 225 -10.30 -4.05 2.63
CA SER A 225 -10.36 -5.11 3.64
C SER A 225 -9.03 -5.84 3.77
N GLN A 226 -8.39 -6.14 2.63
CA GLN A 226 -7.08 -6.77 2.63
C GLN A 226 -6.01 -5.87 3.23
N VAL A 227 -5.93 -4.60 2.81
CA VAL A 227 -4.97 -3.63 3.36
C VAL A 227 -5.13 -3.49 4.88
N ILE A 228 -6.35 -3.38 5.36
CA ILE A 228 -6.65 -3.19 6.78
C ILE A 228 -6.32 -4.45 7.55
N SER A 229 -6.76 -5.63 7.10
CA SER A 229 -6.46 -6.90 7.75
C SER A 229 -4.97 -7.09 7.96
N GLU A 230 -4.15 -6.65 7.00
CA GLU A 230 -2.71 -6.85 7.04
C GLU A 230 -1.94 -5.68 7.69
N SER A 231 -2.60 -4.58 8.08
CA SER A 231 -1.94 -3.37 8.60
C SER A 231 -1.54 -3.42 10.09
N THR A 232 -0.40 -2.78 10.42
CA THR A 232 0.04 -2.41 11.79
C THR A 232 0.03 -0.90 12.04
N SER A 233 -0.49 -0.10 11.11
CA SER A 233 -0.60 1.37 11.25
C SER A 233 -1.88 1.75 11.98
N ARG A 234 -2.00 3.00 12.42
CA ARG A 234 -3.28 3.51 12.92
C ARG A 234 -4.18 3.83 11.73
N MET A 235 -5.42 3.37 11.75
CA MET A 235 -6.33 3.50 10.62
C MET A 235 -7.71 3.97 11.07
N GLY A 236 -8.36 4.75 10.18
CA GLY A 236 -9.75 5.19 10.31
C GLY A 236 -10.31 5.49 8.92
N PHE A 237 -11.61 5.73 8.83
CA PHE A 237 -12.21 6.16 7.56
C PHE A 237 -13.46 7.01 7.73
N THR A 238 -13.85 7.66 6.64
CA THR A 238 -15.17 8.26 6.45
C THR A 238 -15.59 8.12 4.99
N THR A 239 -16.84 8.43 4.69
CA THR A 239 -17.34 8.53 3.31
C THR A 239 -17.75 9.96 2.98
N ILE A 240 -17.65 10.33 1.70
CA ILE A 240 -17.89 11.71 1.26
C ILE A 240 -19.34 12.16 1.48
N ASN A 241 -20.33 11.27 1.32
CA ASN A 241 -21.73 11.63 1.54
C ASN A 241 -22.07 11.70 3.03
N GLU A 242 -21.45 10.89 3.90
CA GLU A 242 -21.54 11.07 5.36
C GLU A 242 -21.03 12.46 5.77
N VAL A 243 -19.83 12.83 5.29
CA VAL A 243 -19.26 14.18 5.49
C VAL A 243 -20.24 15.24 5.00
N HIS A 244 -20.69 15.15 3.75
CA HIS A 244 -21.63 16.13 3.18
C HIS A 244 -22.92 16.25 3.99
N ASN A 245 -23.50 15.13 4.43
CA ASN A 245 -24.71 15.09 5.23
C ASN A 245 -24.50 15.70 6.62
N ARG A 246 -23.34 15.48 7.24
CA ARG A 246 -22.96 16.15 8.49
C ARG A 246 -22.85 17.65 8.29
N LEU A 247 -22.11 18.08 7.28
CA LEU A 247 -21.83 19.49 7.01
C LEU A 247 -23.10 20.28 6.63
N SER A 248 -23.94 19.67 5.79
CA SER A 248 -25.10 20.35 5.19
C SER A 248 -26.36 20.21 6.04
N HIS A 249 -26.50 19.12 6.79
CA HIS A 249 -27.75 18.77 7.48
C HIS A 249 -27.58 18.48 8.98
N GLY A 250 -26.35 18.54 9.52
CA GLY A 250 -26.09 18.28 10.95
C GLY A 250 -26.30 16.83 11.38
N ILE A 251 -26.36 15.89 10.42
CA ILE A 251 -26.59 14.46 10.67
C ILE A 251 -25.32 13.85 11.30
N SER A 252 -25.45 12.98 12.31
CA SER A 252 -24.30 12.28 12.88
C SER A 252 -23.78 11.18 11.97
N PHE A 253 -22.45 11.00 11.96
CA PHE A 253 -21.84 9.89 11.25
C PHE A 253 -22.37 8.56 11.78
N SER A 254 -22.88 7.74 10.87
CA SER A 254 -23.36 6.40 11.19
C SER A 254 -22.33 5.34 10.82
N LEU A 255 -21.52 5.59 9.79
CA LEU A 255 -20.54 4.63 9.26
C LEU A 255 -19.07 5.04 9.43
N SER A 256 -18.76 6.28 9.83
CA SER A 256 -17.35 6.71 9.91
C SER A 256 -16.63 6.20 11.16
N THR A 257 -15.34 5.87 11.04
CA THR A 257 -14.48 5.36 12.13
C THR A 257 -13.28 6.28 12.38
N PRO A 258 -13.03 6.74 13.63
CA PRO A 258 -11.85 7.56 13.94
C PRO A 258 -10.55 6.77 13.76
N VAL A 259 -9.44 7.46 13.52
CA VAL A 259 -8.13 6.81 13.44
C VAL A 259 -7.73 6.24 14.79
N ARG A 260 -7.53 4.92 14.82
CA ARG A 260 -7.11 4.15 16.01
C ARG A 260 -6.05 3.13 15.63
N ASP A 261 -5.32 2.65 16.63
CA ASP A 261 -4.43 1.50 16.42
C ASP A 261 -5.26 0.27 16.03
N VAL A 262 -4.87 -0.39 14.95
CA VAL A 262 -5.49 -1.61 14.42
C VAL A 262 -4.50 -2.77 14.34
N ASP A 263 -3.31 -2.67 14.94
CA ASP A 263 -2.33 -3.76 14.94
C ASP A 263 -2.78 -4.96 15.79
N ASP A 264 -3.46 -5.91 15.15
CA ASP A 264 -3.87 -7.19 15.74
C ASP A 264 -2.97 -8.37 15.33
N ILE A 265 -1.86 -8.09 14.64
CA ILE A 265 -0.96 -9.12 14.11
C ILE A 265 0.38 -9.16 14.85
N THR A 266 0.82 -8.05 15.42
CA THR A 266 2.02 -8.00 16.27
C THR A 266 1.77 -8.72 17.59
N THR A 267 2.69 -9.60 17.98
CA THR A 267 2.56 -10.38 19.22
C THR A 267 3.34 -9.75 20.38
N PRO A 268 2.78 -9.67 21.60
CA PRO A 268 1.42 -10.10 21.96
C PRO A 268 0.34 -9.19 21.35
N VAL A 269 -0.75 -9.80 20.89
CA VAL A 269 -1.88 -9.09 20.26
C VAL A 269 -2.53 -8.15 21.28
N ASP A 270 -2.72 -6.88 20.91
CA ASP A 270 -3.53 -5.94 21.69
C ASP A 270 -5.03 -6.19 21.41
N PRO A 271 -5.82 -6.64 22.39
CA PRO A 271 -7.26 -6.84 22.20
C PRO A 271 -8.01 -5.56 21.85
N THR A 272 -7.49 -4.38 22.23
CA THR A 272 -8.09 -3.09 21.86
C THR A 272 -7.89 -2.83 20.37
N ALA A 273 -6.66 -3.03 19.87
CA ALA A 273 -6.35 -2.89 18.45
C ALA A 273 -7.13 -3.88 17.58
N ALA A 274 -7.28 -5.13 18.04
CA ALA A 274 -8.13 -6.13 17.38
C ALA A 274 -9.60 -5.68 17.31
N SER A 275 -10.15 -5.13 18.41
CA SER A 275 -11.51 -4.58 18.41
C SER A 275 -11.65 -3.37 17.49
N ASN A 276 -10.67 -2.48 17.43
CA ASN A 276 -10.68 -1.34 16.52
C ASN A 276 -10.65 -1.79 15.05
N LYS A 277 -9.85 -2.81 14.72
CA LYS A 277 -9.80 -3.40 13.37
C LYS A 277 -11.14 -3.99 12.97
N ALA A 278 -11.77 -4.75 13.87
CA ALA A 278 -13.09 -5.33 13.62
C ALA A 278 -14.14 -4.25 13.33
N ILE A 279 -14.20 -3.18 14.14
CA ILE A 279 -15.12 -2.05 13.93
C ILE A 279 -14.83 -1.33 12.61
N LEU A 280 -13.56 -1.13 12.27
CA LEU A 280 -13.16 -0.49 11.02
C LEU A 280 -13.64 -1.31 9.80
N LEU A 281 -13.41 -2.62 9.80
CA LEU A 281 -13.86 -3.51 8.72
C LEU A 281 -15.39 -3.59 8.64
N ASP A 282 -16.07 -3.76 9.78
CA ASP A 282 -17.53 -3.83 9.86
C ASP A 282 -18.21 -2.60 9.26
N ASN A 283 -17.72 -1.41 9.60
CA ASN A 283 -18.24 -0.15 9.06
C ASN A 283 -17.94 0.01 7.56
N ILE A 284 -16.79 -0.47 7.06
CA ILE A 284 -16.47 -0.46 5.63
C ILE A 284 -17.41 -1.37 4.83
N PHE A 285 -17.76 -2.53 5.36
CA PHE A 285 -18.66 -3.46 4.67
C PHE A 285 -20.10 -2.96 4.61
N GLN A 286 -20.50 -2.07 5.52
CA GLN A 286 -21.81 -1.41 5.55
C GLN A 286 -21.98 -0.26 4.56
N ILE A 287 -20.91 0.19 3.88
CA ILE A 287 -21.00 1.27 2.89
C ILE A 287 -22.06 0.89 1.84
N ASN A 288 -22.92 1.83 1.50
CA ASN A 288 -23.93 1.65 0.48
C ASN A 288 -24.00 2.92 -0.38
N SER A 289 -23.39 2.82 -1.56
CA SER A 289 -23.09 3.94 -2.43
C SER A 289 -24.35 4.57 -3.02
N SER A 290 -24.55 5.86 -2.76
CA SER A 290 -25.64 6.68 -3.28
C SER A 290 -25.32 8.18 -3.17
N GLY A 291 -26.04 8.99 -3.95
CA GLY A 291 -25.92 10.45 -3.85
C GLY A 291 -24.82 11.04 -4.74
N PHE A 292 -24.34 12.22 -4.34
CA PHE A 292 -23.42 13.06 -5.11
C PHE A 292 -21.96 12.69 -4.81
N THR A 293 -21.01 13.40 -5.43
CA THR A 293 -19.57 13.14 -5.28
C THR A 293 -18.85 14.37 -4.69
N PRO A 294 -19.15 14.80 -3.45
CA PRO A 294 -18.58 15.99 -2.80
C PRO A 294 -17.14 15.75 -2.31
N LEU A 295 -16.27 15.26 -3.19
CA LEU A 295 -14.94 14.75 -2.89
C LEU A 295 -14.03 15.81 -2.22
N ARG A 296 -14.14 17.07 -2.66
CA ARG A 296 -13.45 18.21 -2.07
C ARG A 296 -13.80 18.45 -0.60
N GLN A 297 -15.07 18.26 -0.23
CA GLN A 297 -15.50 18.37 1.17
C GLN A 297 -14.96 17.21 2.01
N GLY A 298 -14.90 16.00 1.43
CA GLY A 298 -14.31 14.85 2.10
C GLY A 298 -12.82 15.05 2.44
N LEU A 299 -12.03 15.56 1.49
CA LEU A 299 -10.62 15.84 1.74
C LEU A 299 -10.42 16.97 2.76
N ALA A 300 -11.22 18.05 2.66
CA ALA A 300 -11.20 19.15 3.63
C ALA A 300 -11.53 18.66 5.04
N PHE A 301 -12.49 17.74 5.18
CA PHE A 301 -12.83 17.13 6.46
C PHE A 301 -11.65 16.35 7.06
N ALA A 302 -10.89 15.60 6.24
CA ALA A 302 -9.71 14.88 6.73
C ALA A 302 -8.65 15.82 7.31
N GLY A 303 -8.37 16.94 6.65
CA GLY A 303 -7.44 17.94 7.15
C GLY A 303 -7.92 18.60 8.45
N HIS A 304 -9.20 19.01 8.51
CA HIS A 304 -9.79 19.54 9.74
C HIS A 304 -9.78 18.53 10.90
N TYR A 305 -9.93 17.24 10.58
CA TYR A 305 -9.83 16.17 11.58
C TYR A 305 -8.41 16.09 12.15
N TYR A 306 -7.37 16.27 11.33
CA TYR A 306 -5.99 16.34 11.83
C TYR A 306 -5.68 17.63 12.61
N GLU A 307 -6.17 18.80 12.19
CA GLU A 307 -5.89 20.09 12.86
C GLU A 307 -6.72 20.32 14.14
N ASP A 308 -7.64 19.40 14.49
CA ASP A 308 -8.58 19.51 15.62
C ASP A 308 -9.56 20.71 15.52
N SER A 309 -9.76 21.29 14.33
CA SER A 309 -10.65 22.46 14.17
C SER A 309 -12.09 22.12 13.86
N TYR A 310 -12.41 20.84 13.61
CA TYR A 310 -13.80 20.40 13.46
C TYR A 310 -14.44 20.04 14.81
N SER A 311 -14.95 21.06 15.50
CA SER A 311 -15.52 20.90 16.84
C SER A 311 -16.62 19.82 16.90
N GLY A 312 -16.45 18.84 17.81
CA GLY A 312 -17.54 18.02 18.33
C GLY A 312 -17.82 16.68 17.63
N ILE A 313 -16.91 16.17 16.80
CA ILE A 313 -17.02 14.83 16.21
C ILE A 313 -16.01 13.90 16.88
N TRP A 314 -14.72 14.07 16.55
CA TRP A 314 -13.60 13.35 17.14
C TRP A 314 -12.49 14.34 17.44
N SER A 315 -11.70 14.05 18.48
CA SER A 315 -10.43 14.75 18.70
C SER A 315 -9.43 14.37 17.61
N THR A 316 -8.51 15.27 17.29
CA THR A 316 -7.37 14.96 16.41
C THR A 316 -6.72 13.61 16.73
N PRO A 317 -6.35 12.83 15.71
CA PRO A 317 -5.62 11.58 15.91
C PRO A 317 -4.10 11.80 16.09
N ILE A 318 -3.61 13.04 15.94
CA ILE A 318 -2.23 13.39 16.24
C ILE A 318 -2.01 13.22 17.74
N LEU A 319 -1.07 12.35 18.08
CA LEU A 319 -0.78 11.95 19.45
C LEU A 319 -0.15 13.09 20.26
N SER A 320 -0.13 12.93 21.59
CA SER A 320 0.59 13.86 22.45
C SER A 320 2.11 13.76 22.23
N ALA A 321 2.88 14.76 22.67
CA ALA A 321 4.35 14.68 22.66
C ALA A 321 4.87 13.45 23.45
N ALA A 322 4.19 13.06 24.54
CA ALA A 322 4.56 11.91 25.34
C ALA A 322 4.36 10.57 24.61
N ASP A 323 3.43 10.54 23.65
CA ASP A 323 3.08 9.37 22.85
C ASP A 323 3.73 9.40 21.45
N GLY A 324 4.65 10.33 21.20
CA GLY A 324 5.42 10.44 19.96
C GLY A 324 4.81 11.32 18.87
N GLY A 325 3.79 12.13 19.18
CA GLY A 325 3.12 13.01 18.22
C GLY A 325 4.05 13.98 17.47
N GLU A 326 5.15 14.41 18.10
CA GLU A 326 6.15 15.28 17.48
C GLU A 326 6.78 14.65 16.21
N CYS A 327 6.82 13.32 16.13
CA CYS A 327 7.38 12.57 14.99
C CYS A 327 6.30 11.92 14.11
N GLN A 328 5.01 12.08 14.44
CA GLN A 328 3.95 11.31 13.83
C GLN A 328 3.59 11.83 12.43
N GLN A 329 3.58 10.93 11.45
CA GLN A 329 3.14 11.23 10.10
C GLN A 329 1.64 10.98 9.92
N ASN A 330 0.98 11.83 9.14
CA ASN A 330 -0.46 11.79 8.90
C ASN A 330 -0.73 11.68 7.40
N PHE A 331 -1.46 10.64 7.01
CA PHE A 331 -1.73 10.30 5.63
C PHE A 331 -3.23 10.24 5.37
N THR A 332 -3.68 10.87 4.31
CA THR A 332 -5.04 10.69 3.79
C THR A 332 -5.00 9.94 2.48
N VAL A 333 -5.86 8.93 2.34
CA VAL A 333 -6.06 8.18 1.09
C VAL A 333 -7.47 8.45 0.60
N LEU A 334 -7.59 9.27 -0.45
CA LEU A 334 -8.84 9.67 -1.08
C LEU A 334 -9.15 8.71 -2.24
N VAL A 335 -10.26 8.00 -2.18
CA VAL A 335 -10.63 6.96 -3.15
C VAL A 335 -11.91 7.38 -3.84
N SER A 336 -11.92 7.43 -5.17
CA SER A 336 -13.09 7.83 -5.95
C SER A 336 -13.01 7.31 -7.38
N ASP A 337 -14.14 7.27 -8.10
CA ASP A 337 -14.14 7.16 -9.57
C ASP A 337 -13.96 8.53 -10.26
N GLY A 338 -13.69 9.58 -9.48
CA GLY A 338 -13.00 10.79 -9.89
C GLY A 338 -13.84 11.90 -10.50
N PHE A 339 -15.15 11.69 -10.70
CA PHE A 339 -16.07 12.71 -11.25
C PHE A 339 -16.69 13.59 -10.16
N TRP A 340 -15.83 14.27 -9.39
CA TRP A 340 -16.31 15.05 -8.26
C TRP A 340 -17.20 16.24 -8.67
N ASN A 341 -18.12 16.60 -7.77
CA ASN A 341 -19.07 17.71 -7.92
C ASN A 341 -19.33 18.38 -6.55
N GLY A 342 -20.27 19.32 -6.49
CA GLY A 342 -20.57 20.11 -5.29
C GLY A 342 -19.67 21.34 -5.11
N THR A 343 -19.92 22.11 -4.06
CA THR A 343 -19.26 23.39 -3.80
C THR A 343 -18.33 23.30 -2.58
N LEU A 344 -17.14 23.90 -2.70
CA LEU A 344 -16.21 24.14 -1.59
C LEU A 344 -15.74 25.61 -1.66
N THR A 345 -15.58 26.23 -0.49
CA THR A 345 -15.07 27.60 -0.34
C THR A 345 -14.14 27.67 0.86
N GLY A 346 -13.22 28.63 0.88
CA GLY A 346 -12.41 28.96 2.06
C GLY A 346 -10.94 28.57 1.97
N TYR A 347 -10.53 27.90 0.88
CA TYR A 347 -9.13 27.53 0.62
C TYR A 347 -8.47 28.51 -0.36
N GLY A 348 -9.23 29.11 -1.28
CA GLY A 348 -8.64 30.01 -2.28
C GLY A 348 -7.76 29.24 -3.27
N ASN A 349 -6.77 29.91 -3.86
CA ASN A 349 -5.71 29.26 -4.63
C ASN A 349 -4.48 29.16 -3.72
N THR A 350 -4.39 28.08 -2.95
CA THR A 350 -3.34 27.91 -1.92
C THR A 350 -1.99 27.57 -2.55
N ASP A 351 -1.97 27.08 -3.78
CA ASP A 351 -0.71 26.76 -4.47
C ASP A 351 -0.04 27.95 -5.18
N THR A 352 -0.65 29.15 -5.12
CA THR A 352 -0.08 30.42 -5.61
C THR A 352 -0.13 31.61 -4.63
N ASP A 353 -0.72 31.47 -3.45
CA ASP A 353 -0.97 32.59 -2.53
C ASP A 353 0.28 33.14 -1.83
N GLY A 354 1.39 32.39 -1.79
CA GLY A 354 2.75 32.91 -1.91
C GLY A 354 3.79 32.53 -0.84
N ALA A 355 5.04 32.34 -1.32
CA ALA A 355 6.34 32.39 -0.62
C ALA A 355 6.58 31.41 0.54
N GLY A 356 5.80 30.33 0.65
CA GLY A 356 6.25 29.13 1.33
C GLY A 356 7.30 28.38 0.49
N PRO A 357 8.16 27.53 1.07
CA PRO A 357 9.00 26.63 0.27
C PRO A 357 8.19 25.49 -0.38
N TRP A 358 6.87 25.46 -0.16
CA TRP A 358 5.99 24.36 -0.52
C TRP A 358 5.09 24.64 -1.73
N ASP A 359 4.97 25.89 -2.17
CA ASP A 359 4.06 26.29 -3.25
C ASP A 359 4.81 26.64 -4.56
N GLY A 360 4.07 27.03 -5.60
CA GLY A 360 4.64 27.52 -6.84
C GLY A 360 5.17 26.44 -7.79
N GLY A 361 5.83 26.87 -8.87
CA GLY A 361 6.39 25.97 -9.89
C GLY A 361 5.32 25.04 -10.47
N SER A 362 5.56 23.74 -10.38
CA SER A 362 4.62 22.72 -10.87
C SER A 362 3.44 22.45 -9.93
N TYR A 363 3.49 22.95 -8.69
CA TYR A 363 2.39 22.84 -7.74
C TYR A 363 1.29 23.85 -8.03
N ALA A 364 1.64 24.98 -8.63
CA ALA A 364 0.73 26.09 -8.87
C ALA A 364 -0.20 25.89 -10.08
N ASP A 365 -1.45 26.35 -9.96
CA ASP A 365 -2.34 26.60 -11.10
C ASP A 365 -3.09 27.96 -11.00
N SER A 366 -4.17 28.16 -11.76
CA SER A 366 -4.99 29.40 -11.74
C SER A 366 -6.38 29.21 -11.13
N TRP A 367 -6.67 28.03 -10.62
CA TRP A 367 -7.97 27.59 -10.14
C TRP A 367 -8.03 27.72 -8.61
N SER A 368 -9.21 27.64 -8.01
CA SER A 368 -9.33 27.88 -6.57
C SER A 368 -10.33 26.94 -5.94
N ASN A 369 -10.08 26.62 -4.68
CA ASN A 369 -10.83 25.66 -3.88
C ASN A 369 -10.90 24.28 -4.56
N THR A 370 -9.86 23.87 -5.26
CA THR A 370 -9.70 22.54 -5.89
C THR A 370 -9.30 21.49 -4.85
N LEU A 371 -9.22 20.20 -5.23
CA LEU A 371 -8.58 19.22 -4.35
C LEU A 371 -7.09 19.55 -4.14
N ALA A 372 -6.43 20.09 -5.17
CA ALA A 372 -5.04 20.52 -5.10
C ALA A 372 -4.79 21.62 -4.07
N ASP A 373 -5.71 22.59 -3.99
CA ASP A 373 -5.66 23.65 -2.98
C ASP A 373 -5.82 23.10 -1.56
N VAL A 374 -6.80 22.22 -1.35
CA VAL A 374 -7.03 21.59 -0.03
C VAL A 374 -5.81 20.76 0.39
N ALA A 375 -5.25 19.97 -0.53
CA ALA A 375 -4.07 19.17 -0.25
C ALA A 375 -2.85 20.05 0.06
N MET A 376 -2.65 21.16 -0.67
CA MET A 376 -1.57 22.11 -0.40
C MET A 376 -1.73 22.75 0.97
N TYR A 377 -2.93 23.27 1.28
CA TYR A 377 -3.24 23.91 2.56
C TYR A 377 -2.86 23.03 3.74
N TYR A 378 -3.27 21.76 3.73
CA TYR A 378 -2.97 20.83 4.82
C TYR A 378 -1.56 20.25 4.80
N TYR A 379 -0.83 20.42 3.70
CA TYR A 379 0.59 20.09 3.63
C TYR A 379 1.46 21.21 4.21
N GLU A 380 1.16 22.47 3.91
CA GLU A 380 2.03 23.59 4.28
C GLU A 380 1.80 24.10 5.71
N ASN A 381 0.60 23.90 6.26
CA ASN A 381 0.24 24.35 7.59
C ASN A 381 0.63 23.32 8.65
N ASP A 382 1.21 23.79 9.75
CA ASP A 382 1.44 22.97 10.94
C ASP A 382 0.10 22.69 11.64
N LEU A 383 -0.30 21.42 11.60
CA LEU A 383 -1.57 20.91 12.13
C LEU A 383 -1.53 20.69 13.64
N ALA A 384 -0.36 20.76 14.27
CA ALA A 384 -0.23 20.58 15.72
C ALA A 384 0.82 21.53 16.33
N PRO A 385 0.62 22.87 16.27
CA PRO A 385 1.63 23.88 16.64
C PRO A 385 2.03 23.92 18.12
N SER A 386 1.43 23.06 18.94
CA SER A 386 1.83 22.83 20.33
C SER A 386 2.92 21.76 20.48
N LEU A 387 3.19 20.99 19.43
CA LEU A 387 4.22 19.97 19.35
C LEU A 387 5.48 20.53 18.68
N ALA A 388 6.62 19.88 18.88
CA ALA A 388 7.83 20.24 18.15
C ALA A 388 7.84 19.62 16.74
N ASP A 389 8.39 20.37 15.79
CA ASP A 389 8.60 19.94 14.40
C ASP A 389 9.69 18.87 14.30
N LYS A 390 9.30 17.60 14.45
CA LYS A 390 10.20 16.44 14.35
C LYS A 390 9.66 15.37 13.41
N VAL A 391 8.71 15.72 12.55
CA VAL A 391 8.26 14.82 11.49
C VAL A 391 9.44 14.56 10.56
N LYS A 392 9.67 13.28 10.26
CA LYS A 392 10.79 12.85 9.43
C LYS A 392 10.62 13.38 8.01
N THR A 393 11.63 14.08 7.52
CA THR A 393 11.68 14.59 6.15
C THR A 393 12.35 13.60 5.18
N ILE A 394 12.01 13.74 3.92
CA ILE A 394 12.51 12.96 2.78
C ILE A 394 12.90 13.98 1.69
N PRO A 395 14.20 14.29 1.55
CA PRO A 395 14.68 15.29 0.61
C PRO A 395 14.10 15.15 -0.81
N GLY A 396 13.44 16.19 -1.29
CA GLY A 396 12.85 16.25 -2.63
C GLY A 396 11.54 15.47 -2.81
N THR A 397 11.00 14.87 -1.75
CA THR A 397 9.68 14.22 -1.75
C THR A 397 8.77 14.86 -0.70
N ASP A 398 9.26 15.01 0.52
CA ASP A 398 8.50 15.53 1.66
C ASP A 398 9.47 16.23 2.62
N ASP A 399 9.66 17.53 2.44
CA ASP A 399 10.67 18.30 3.15
C ASP A 399 10.11 19.00 4.41
N ASN A 400 8.82 18.79 4.74
CA ASN A 400 8.15 19.44 5.86
C ASN A 400 8.36 18.69 7.18
N SER A 401 9.00 19.34 8.15
CA SER A 401 9.24 18.77 9.49
C SER A 401 8.12 19.03 10.51
N ALA A 402 7.16 19.90 10.19
CA ALA A 402 5.99 20.16 11.03
C ALA A 402 4.95 19.03 10.88
N GLN A 403 3.97 18.96 11.79
CA GLN A 403 2.87 18.01 11.62
C GLN A 403 2.00 18.45 10.45
N HIS A 404 1.95 17.66 9.39
CA HIS A 404 1.23 17.98 8.16
C HIS A 404 0.49 16.76 7.61
N MET A 405 -0.39 16.96 6.63
CA MET A 405 -1.12 15.90 5.94
C MET A 405 -0.48 15.60 4.59
N VAL A 406 -0.13 14.33 4.36
CA VAL A 406 0.26 13.82 3.05
C VAL A 406 -0.96 13.19 2.37
N THR A 407 -1.27 13.64 1.14
CA THR A 407 -2.50 13.23 0.43
C THR A 407 -2.19 12.26 -0.71
N PHE A 408 -2.72 11.05 -0.62
CA PHE A 408 -2.77 10.07 -1.71
C PHE A 408 -4.16 10.09 -2.34
N THR A 409 -4.22 9.88 -3.65
CA THR A 409 -5.48 9.79 -4.39
C THR A 409 -5.51 8.52 -5.24
N VAL A 410 -6.65 7.83 -5.23
CA VAL A 410 -6.88 6.60 -5.99
C VAL A 410 -8.11 6.80 -6.86
N ALA A 411 -7.91 6.96 -8.16
CA ALA A 411 -8.96 6.97 -9.15
C ALA A 411 -9.29 5.54 -9.57
N PHE A 412 -10.58 5.20 -9.64
CA PHE A 412 -11.04 3.91 -10.15
C PHE A 412 -11.77 4.06 -11.49
N GLY A 413 -11.25 3.38 -12.51
CA GLY A 413 -11.94 3.19 -13.78
C GLY A 413 -11.78 4.30 -14.80
N VAL A 414 -11.17 5.43 -14.46
CA VAL A 414 -11.04 6.57 -15.38
C VAL A 414 -9.67 7.23 -15.33
N ASN A 415 -9.16 7.61 -16.50
CA ASN A 415 -8.01 8.49 -16.61
C ASN A 415 -8.49 9.92 -16.75
N GLY A 416 -7.76 10.86 -16.13
CA GLY A 416 -7.87 12.26 -16.49
C GLY A 416 -7.34 12.53 -17.89
N THR A 417 -7.33 13.80 -18.29
CA THR A 417 -6.76 14.22 -19.57
C THR A 417 -5.22 14.15 -19.59
N LEU A 418 -4.59 14.10 -18.42
CA LEU A 418 -3.14 14.00 -18.25
C LEU A 418 -2.66 12.55 -18.14
N SER A 419 -1.62 12.23 -18.93
CA SER A 419 -0.96 10.92 -18.91
C SER A 419 0.16 10.79 -17.87
N SER A 420 0.66 11.90 -17.32
CA SER A 420 1.79 11.89 -16.38
C SER A 420 1.74 13.06 -15.40
N ASN A 421 2.45 12.92 -14.29
CA ASN A 421 2.75 14.02 -13.37
C ASN A 421 3.74 15.02 -14.01
N PRO A 422 3.91 16.22 -13.41
CA PRO A 422 4.96 17.14 -13.80
C PRO A 422 6.35 16.48 -13.74
N PRO A 423 7.29 16.88 -14.62
CA PRO A 423 8.62 16.28 -14.69
C PRO A 423 9.55 16.71 -13.54
N ASP A 424 9.28 17.87 -12.94
CA ASP A 424 10.04 18.45 -11.83
C ASP A 424 9.13 19.39 -11.01
N THR A 425 9.60 19.82 -9.84
CA THR A 425 8.80 20.64 -8.92
C THR A 425 8.85 22.13 -9.22
N THR A 426 9.84 22.60 -10.00
CA THR A 426 10.19 24.01 -10.18
C THR A 426 9.60 24.64 -11.44
N SER A 427 9.39 23.85 -12.49
CA SER A 427 8.85 24.27 -13.76
C SER A 427 7.32 24.39 -13.68
N ALA A 428 6.75 25.45 -14.24
CA ALA A 428 5.31 25.56 -14.38
C ALA A 428 4.74 24.37 -15.18
N PHE A 429 3.60 23.85 -14.73
CA PHE A 429 2.88 22.76 -15.38
C PHE A 429 1.46 23.19 -15.74
N ALA A 430 0.96 22.74 -16.90
CA ALA A 430 -0.35 23.13 -17.39
C ALA A 430 -1.45 22.24 -16.83
N TRP A 431 -1.86 22.51 -15.58
CA TRP A 431 -3.01 21.82 -14.97
C TRP A 431 -4.33 22.25 -15.64
N PRO A 432 -5.16 21.29 -16.11
CA PRO A 432 -6.48 21.57 -16.68
C PRO A 432 -7.43 22.22 -15.66
N GLU A 433 -8.36 23.06 -16.12
CA GLU A 433 -9.44 23.60 -15.27
C GLU A 433 -10.31 22.46 -14.75
N PRO A 434 -10.46 22.28 -13.42
CA PRO A 434 -11.35 21.26 -12.90
C PRO A 434 -12.82 21.63 -13.12
N VAL A 435 -13.45 21.00 -14.11
CA VAL A 435 -14.89 21.13 -14.41
C VAL A 435 -15.66 19.93 -13.86
N SER A 436 -16.61 20.16 -12.94
CA SER A 436 -17.39 19.10 -12.27
C SER A 436 -17.99 18.08 -13.24
N ASN A 437 -17.95 16.81 -12.86
CA ASN A 437 -18.42 15.66 -13.65
C ASN A 437 -17.72 15.50 -15.02
N THR A 438 -16.46 15.91 -15.15
CA THR A 438 -15.65 15.69 -16.37
C THR A 438 -14.28 15.12 -16.04
N LEU A 439 -13.52 14.65 -17.05
CA LEU A 439 -12.21 14.02 -16.82
C LEU A 439 -11.20 14.93 -16.10
N THR A 440 -11.36 16.26 -16.17
CA THR A 440 -10.44 17.20 -15.51
C THR A 440 -10.53 17.13 -13.97
N THR A 441 -11.60 16.58 -13.39
CA THR A 441 -11.66 16.37 -11.95
C THR A 441 -10.78 15.19 -11.49
N VAL A 442 -10.48 14.25 -12.39
CA VAL A 442 -9.47 13.21 -12.17
C VAL A 442 -8.06 13.81 -12.25
N ASP A 443 -7.84 14.79 -13.14
CA ASP A 443 -6.58 15.56 -13.17
C ASP A 443 -6.39 16.37 -11.88
N ASP A 444 -7.46 16.91 -11.30
CA ASP A 444 -7.41 17.56 -9.97
C ASP A 444 -7.08 16.56 -8.84
N MET A 445 -7.57 15.31 -8.90
CA MET A 445 -7.08 14.27 -7.96
C MET A 445 -5.58 14.00 -8.13
N ARG A 446 -5.07 14.01 -9.36
CA ARG A 446 -3.63 13.88 -9.63
C ARG A 446 -2.86 15.05 -9.06
N HIS A 447 -3.36 16.26 -9.26
CA HIS A 447 -2.78 17.49 -8.75
C HIS A 447 -2.82 17.53 -7.22
N ALA A 448 -3.89 17.08 -6.58
CA ALA A 448 -3.97 16.94 -5.12
C ALA A 448 -2.96 15.96 -4.54
N ALA A 449 -2.71 14.83 -5.20
CA ALA A 449 -1.62 13.96 -4.78
C ALA A 449 -0.25 14.62 -4.93
N TRP A 450 -0.04 15.40 -5.99
CA TRP A 450 1.19 16.15 -6.21
C TRP A 450 1.40 17.24 -5.13
N ASN A 451 0.40 18.09 -4.90
CA ASN A 451 0.41 19.15 -3.89
C ASN A 451 0.48 18.60 -2.46
N GLY A 452 -0.15 17.47 -2.18
CA GLY A 452 -0.09 16.78 -0.90
C GLY A 452 1.10 15.82 -0.76
N ARG A 453 2.06 15.82 -1.71
CA ARG A 453 3.28 14.99 -1.70
C ARG A 453 3.02 13.49 -1.67
N GLY A 454 1.81 13.02 -1.97
CA GLY A 454 1.48 11.60 -2.07
C GLY A 454 1.64 11.08 -3.50
N ILE A 455 0.87 10.05 -3.83
CA ILE A 455 0.88 9.40 -5.13
C ILE A 455 -0.55 9.36 -5.67
N PHE A 456 -0.70 9.75 -6.93
CA PHE A 456 -1.90 9.49 -7.72
C PHE A 456 -1.81 8.08 -8.30
N LEU A 457 -2.81 7.27 -7.99
CA LEU A 457 -2.92 5.92 -8.48
C LEU A 457 -4.19 5.81 -9.31
N ASN A 458 -4.09 5.15 -10.45
CA ASN A 458 -5.26 4.82 -11.25
C ASN A 458 -5.39 3.31 -11.38
N ALA A 459 -6.58 2.83 -11.10
CA ALA A 459 -6.94 1.44 -11.20
C ALA A 459 -8.09 1.26 -12.19
N SER A 460 -7.79 0.67 -13.34
CA SER A 460 -8.81 0.42 -14.37
C SER A 460 -9.62 -0.85 -14.13
N ASN A 461 -9.30 -1.63 -13.11
CA ASN A 461 -9.95 -2.91 -12.81
C ASN A 461 -9.66 -3.38 -11.36
N PRO A 462 -10.33 -4.43 -10.86
CA PRO A 462 -10.20 -4.85 -9.47
C PRO A 462 -8.78 -5.19 -8.99
N SER A 463 -8.04 -5.96 -9.79
CA SER A 463 -6.67 -6.35 -9.45
C SER A 463 -5.72 -5.16 -9.41
N SER A 464 -5.90 -4.20 -10.34
CA SER A 464 -5.13 -2.95 -10.33
C SER A 464 -5.51 -2.04 -9.16
N LEU A 465 -6.75 -2.10 -8.65
CA LEU A 465 -7.15 -1.31 -7.47
C LEU A 465 -6.49 -1.86 -6.22
N ILE A 466 -6.51 -3.18 -6.02
CA ILE A 466 -5.77 -3.83 -4.94
C ILE A 466 -4.29 -3.46 -5.01
N SER A 467 -3.69 -3.55 -6.20
CA SER A 467 -2.28 -3.20 -6.41
C SER A 467 -2.00 -1.72 -6.11
N SER A 468 -2.92 -0.82 -6.48
CA SER A 468 -2.83 0.62 -6.20
C SER A 468 -2.86 0.89 -4.70
N PHE A 469 -3.82 0.32 -3.97
CA PHE A 469 -3.87 0.46 -2.51
C PHE A 469 -2.62 -0.11 -1.84
N SER A 470 -2.13 -1.27 -2.28
CA SER A 470 -0.86 -1.80 -1.79
C SER A 470 0.32 -0.85 -2.07
N ALA A 471 0.34 -0.18 -3.24
CA ALA A 471 1.37 0.80 -3.57
C ALA A 471 1.29 2.06 -2.70
N ALA A 472 0.08 2.57 -2.41
CA ALA A 472 -0.11 3.70 -1.50
C ALA A 472 0.43 3.38 -0.10
N ILE A 473 0.03 2.23 0.47
CA ILE A 473 0.47 1.79 1.80
C ILE A 473 1.97 1.50 1.83
N SER A 474 2.52 0.89 0.77
CA SER A 474 3.97 0.68 0.65
C SER A 474 4.73 2.00 0.62
N SER A 475 4.23 3.02 -0.10
CA SER A 475 4.81 4.36 -0.08
C SER A 475 4.74 4.96 1.32
N ILE A 476 3.60 4.88 2.02
CA ILE A 476 3.45 5.33 3.41
C ILE A 476 4.50 4.69 4.32
N ASN A 477 4.61 3.36 4.29
CA ASN A 477 5.56 2.62 5.14
C ASN A 477 7.02 2.95 4.81
N SER A 478 7.34 3.24 3.54
CA SER A 478 8.70 3.66 3.13
C SER A 478 9.10 5.01 3.73
N ARG A 479 8.13 5.90 3.97
CA ARG A 479 8.37 7.23 4.54
C ARG A 479 8.63 7.16 6.03
N THR A 480 7.82 6.39 6.74
CA THR A 480 7.80 6.34 8.20
C THR A 480 8.99 5.64 8.82
N GLY A 481 9.72 4.80 8.06
CA GLY A 481 10.83 4.03 8.60
C GLY A 481 10.43 3.06 9.72
N THR A 482 9.12 2.95 10.03
CA THR A 482 8.54 1.98 10.94
C THR A 482 8.69 0.61 10.30
N ALA A 483 9.58 -0.22 10.85
CA ALA A 483 9.54 -1.67 10.65
C ALA A 483 8.48 -2.32 11.56
N ALA A 484 7.33 -1.66 11.74
CA ALA A 484 6.14 -2.30 12.26
C ALA A 484 5.60 -3.20 11.14
N ALA A 485 5.41 -4.47 11.47
CA ALA A 485 5.56 -5.58 10.55
C ALA A 485 4.44 -5.68 9.50
N VAL A 486 4.60 -4.98 8.38
CA VAL A 486 3.89 -5.28 7.13
C VAL A 486 4.78 -4.99 5.92
N THR A 487 5.44 -6.01 5.37
CA THR A 487 6.10 -5.85 4.07
C THR A 487 5.07 -6.07 2.96
N PHE A 488 4.52 -4.99 2.42
CA PHE A 488 4.01 -5.00 1.05
C PHE A 488 5.08 -4.50 0.10
N ASN A 489 5.63 -5.45 -0.66
CA ASN A 489 6.24 -5.26 -1.97
C ASN A 489 7.20 -4.05 -2.10
N SER A 490 8.31 -4.05 -1.38
CA SER A 490 9.32 -2.99 -1.46
C SER A 490 10.47 -3.39 -2.38
N THR A 491 10.35 -2.96 -3.64
CA THR A 491 11.39 -2.55 -4.62
C THR A 491 10.97 -3.04 -6.00
N SER A 492 10.90 -2.12 -6.96
CA SER A 492 10.70 -2.40 -8.38
C SER A 492 12.01 -2.03 -9.07
N LEU A 493 12.86 -3.01 -9.38
CA LEU A 493 14.02 -2.75 -10.24
C LEU A 493 13.56 -2.96 -11.69
N GLN A 494 13.52 -1.89 -12.49
CA GLN A 494 13.25 -2.00 -13.91
C GLN A 494 14.55 -2.35 -14.65
N SER A 495 14.58 -3.55 -15.22
CA SER A 495 15.44 -3.86 -16.36
C SER A 495 14.58 -3.86 -17.61
N VAL A 496 15.18 -3.66 -18.79
CA VAL A 496 14.48 -3.45 -20.08
C VAL A 496 13.31 -4.42 -20.34
N ASP A 497 13.36 -5.65 -19.79
CA ASP A 497 12.34 -6.68 -20.04
C ASP A 497 11.64 -7.22 -18.76
N LYS A 498 12.06 -6.80 -17.55
CA LYS A 498 11.57 -7.38 -16.28
C LYS A 498 11.48 -6.39 -15.13
N LEU A 499 10.44 -6.57 -14.31
CA LEU A 499 10.22 -5.91 -13.03
C LEU A 499 10.55 -6.91 -11.91
N TYR A 500 11.45 -6.56 -11.00
CA TYR A 500 11.73 -7.39 -9.81
C TYR A 500 10.99 -6.83 -8.60
N GLN A 501 10.41 -7.70 -7.77
CA GLN A 501 9.67 -7.35 -6.57
C GLN A 501 10.14 -8.20 -5.39
N ALA A 502 10.69 -7.57 -4.35
CA ALA A 502 10.98 -8.21 -3.07
C ALA A 502 9.77 -8.13 -2.13
N GLY A 503 9.51 -9.19 -1.37
CA GLY A 503 8.49 -9.25 -0.33
C GLY A 503 8.95 -10.08 0.86
N PHE A 504 8.36 -9.86 2.03
CA PHE A 504 8.66 -10.61 3.25
C PHE A 504 7.37 -10.83 4.07
N ASN A 505 7.20 -12.01 4.62
CA ASN A 505 6.08 -12.35 5.48
C ASN A 505 6.58 -12.63 6.88
N SER A 506 6.32 -11.71 7.81
CA SER A 506 6.77 -11.79 9.21
C SER A 506 6.11 -12.93 10.00
N LYS A 507 4.87 -13.31 9.65
CA LYS A 507 4.16 -14.46 10.22
C LYS A 507 4.80 -15.79 9.80
N ARG A 508 5.27 -15.87 8.56
CA ARG A 508 5.81 -17.08 7.93
C ARG A 508 7.34 -17.12 7.89
N TRP A 509 8.02 -16.06 8.31
CA TRP A 509 9.48 -15.90 8.24
C TRP A 509 10.05 -16.19 6.85
N SER A 510 9.29 -15.83 5.81
CA SER A 510 9.57 -16.15 4.42
C SER A 510 9.68 -14.88 3.59
N GLY A 511 10.80 -14.69 2.91
CA GLY A 511 10.96 -13.69 1.86
C GLY A 511 10.65 -14.25 0.47
N GLU A 512 10.35 -13.38 -0.48
CA GLU A 512 10.16 -13.70 -1.89
C GLU A 512 10.83 -12.64 -2.76
N LEU A 513 11.47 -13.07 -3.86
CA LEU A 513 11.87 -12.17 -4.94
C LEU A 513 11.20 -12.66 -6.21
N THR A 514 10.18 -11.94 -6.65
CA THR A 514 9.40 -12.25 -7.84
C THR A 514 9.88 -11.38 -9.00
N ALA A 515 10.20 -12.00 -10.13
CA ALA A 515 10.38 -11.28 -11.38
C ALA A 515 9.09 -11.34 -12.19
N TYR A 516 8.66 -10.22 -12.75
CA TYR A 516 7.55 -10.11 -13.68
C TYR A 516 8.06 -9.74 -15.07
N ASN A 517 7.37 -10.21 -16.11
CA ASN A 517 7.62 -9.74 -17.48
C ASN A 517 6.97 -8.37 -17.68
N ILE A 518 7.64 -7.48 -18.42
CA ILE A 518 7.11 -6.17 -18.81
C ILE A 518 6.83 -6.17 -20.32
N SER A 519 5.67 -5.66 -20.72
CA SER A 519 5.28 -5.34 -22.10
C SER A 519 5.00 -3.83 -22.25
N THR A 520 4.75 -3.37 -23.47
CA THR A 520 4.30 -2.00 -23.75
C THR A 520 2.94 -1.66 -23.13
N SER A 521 2.17 -2.67 -22.71
CA SER A 521 0.87 -2.57 -22.04
C SER A 521 0.95 -2.77 -20.50
N GLY A 522 2.14 -2.97 -19.94
CA GLY A 522 2.36 -3.10 -18.49
C GLY A 522 2.91 -4.45 -18.05
N ILE A 523 2.48 -4.95 -16.89
CA ILE A 523 3.00 -6.19 -16.29
C ILE A 523 2.29 -7.41 -16.90
N SER A 524 3.01 -8.25 -17.64
CA SER A 524 2.50 -9.42 -18.38
C SER A 524 2.56 -10.73 -17.58
N GLY A 525 2.57 -10.67 -16.24
CA GLY A 525 2.58 -11.83 -15.34
C GLY A 525 3.95 -12.21 -14.76
N VAL A 526 3.97 -13.22 -13.89
CA VAL A 526 5.17 -13.67 -13.14
C VAL A 526 6.09 -14.48 -14.04
N ALA A 527 7.34 -14.04 -14.17
CA ALA A 527 8.40 -14.75 -14.88
C ALA A 527 9.04 -15.85 -14.02
N TRP A 528 9.39 -15.54 -12.77
CA TRP A 528 9.95 -16.51 -11.81
C TRP A 528 9.89 -16.00 -10.38
N LYS A 529 10.07 -16.92 -9.42
CA LYS A 529 10.14 -16.67 -7.98
C LYS A 529 11.41 -17.27 -7.39
N ALA A 530 12.19 -16.48 -6.65
CA ALA A 530 13.45 -16.93 -6.06
C ALA A 530 13.23 -18.05 -5.02
N THR A 531 12.11 -18.03 -4.29
CA THR A 531 11.77 -19.11 -3.32
C THR A 531 11.69 -20.46 -3.99
N THR A 532 11.15 -20.55 -5.21
CA THR A 532 11.01 -21.81 -5.95
C THR A 532 12.37 -22.44 -6.22
N TRP A 533 13.36 -21.63 -6.58
CA TRP A 533 14.73 -22.09 -6.83
C TRP A 533 15.46 -22.37 -5.53
N LEU A 534 15.36 -21.46 -4.56
CA LEU A 534 16.03 -21.62 -3.28
C LEU A 534 15.51 -22.87 -2.56
N ASP A 535 14.20 -23.07 -2.46
CA ASP A 535 13.66 -24.17 -1.67
C ASP A 535 13.85 -25.56 -2.28
N SER A 536 14.03 -25.63 -3.59
CA SER A 536 14.41 -26.85 -4.31
C SER A 536 15.93 -27.10 -4.34
N THR A 537 16.75 -26.09 -4.03
CA THR A 537 18.22 -26.20 -4.04
C THR A 537 18.75 -26.61 -2.66
N ALA A 538 19.49 -27.72 -2.61
CA ALA A 538 20.18 -28.15 -1.39
C ALA A 538 21.15 -27.08 -0.88
N VAL A 539 21.25 -26.90 0.44
CA VAL A 539 22.13 -25.88 1.04
C VAL A 539 23.60 -26.07 0.61
N SER A 540 24.03 -27.33 0.52
CA SER A 540 25.39 -27.70 0.11
C SER A 540 25.73 -27.40 -1.35
N SER A 541 24.74 -27.14 -2.21
CA SER A 541 24.95 -26.78 -3.62
C SER A 541 24.87 -25.28 -3.88
N ARG A 542 24.79 -24.46 -2.82
CA ARG A 542 24.71 -22.99 -2.92
C ARG A 542 26.07 -22.35 -2.77
N ASN A 543 26.40 -21.43 -3.68
CA ASN A 543 27.56 -20.56 -3.55
C ASN A 543 27.15 -19.30 -2.78
N ILE A 544 27.38 -19.29 -1.47
CA ILE A 544 27.07 -18.14 -0.61
C ILE A 544 28.38 -17.43 -0.28
N VAL A 545 28.43 -16.12 -0.52
CA VAL A 545 29.62 -15.30 -0.29
C VAL A 545 29.32 -14.19 0.71
N THR A 546 30.35 -13.75 1.43
CA THR A 546 30.30 -12.62 2.34
C THR A 546 31.54 -11.75 2.18
N TRP A 547 31.55 -10.56 2.76
CA TRP A 547 32.68 -9.65 2.74
C TRP A 547 33.47 -9.76 4.05
N ASN A 548 34.79 -9.98 3.97
CA ASN A 548 35.63 -10.08 5.17
C ASN A 548 36.26 -8.73 5.60
N GLY A 549 35.89 -7.63 4.94
CA GLY A 549 36.53 -6.32 5.11
C GLY A 549 37.53 -5.96 3.99
N SER A 550 37.97 -6.92 3.19
CA SER A 550 38.99 -6.73 2.15
C SER A 550 38.73 -7.46 0.82
N SER A 551 38.04 -8.61 0.85
CA SER A 551 37.63 -9.37 -0.33
C SER A 551 36.34 -10.14 -0.06
N GLY A 552 35.65 -10.56 -1.14
CA GLY A 552 34.60 -11.56 -1.06
C GLY A 552 35.20 -12.91 -0.67
N VAL A 553 34.58 -13.60 0.29
CA VAL A 553 34.97 -14.93 0.78
C VAL A 553 33.75 -15.85 0.87
N PRO A 554 33.90 -17.18 0.86
CA PRO A 554 32.79 -18.09 1.12
C PRO A 554 32.15 -17.84 2.49
N PHE A 555 30.83 -17.93 2.58
CA PHE A 555 30.08 -17.81 3.84
C PHE A 555 30.15 -19.12 4.65
N GLU A 556 31.37 -19.48 5.05
CA GLU A 556 31.70 -20.70 5.77
C GLU A 556 32.52 -20.38 7.02
N TRP A 557 32.35 -21.15 8.09
CA TRP A 557 32.98 -20.88 9.39
C TRP A 557 34.50 -20.69 9.31
N SER A 558 35.19 -21.45 8.46
CA SER A 558 36.65 -21.33 8.26
C SER A 558 37.08 -19.99 7.65
N SER A 559 36.20 -19.36 6.86
CA SER A 559 36.47 -18.16 6.06
C SER A 559 36.05 -16.85 6.73
N LEU A 560 35.28 -16.93 7.82
CA LEU A 560 34.84 -15.75 8.57
C LEU A 560 35.94 -15.13 9.44
N THR A 561 35.93 -13.81 9.55
CA THR A 561 36.81 -13.07 10.48
C THR A 561 36.43 -13.35 11.93
N SER A 562 37.34 -13.06 12.87
CA SER A 562 37.04 -13.20 14.30
C SER A 562 35.85 -12.33 14.75
N SER A 563 35.66 -11.15 14.14
CA SER A 563 34.51 -10.29 14.44
C SER A 563 33.19 -10.96 14.03
N GLN A 564 33.11 -11.44 12.78
CA GLN A 564 31.92 -12.12 12.27
C GLN A 564 31.59 -13.40 13.05
N LYS A 565 32.62 -14.15 13.47
CA LYS A 565 32.43 -15.30 14.37
C LYS A 565 31.87 -14.89 15.72
N ASN A 566 32.34 -13.78 16.28
CA ASN A 566 31.83 -13.27 17.54
C ASN A 566 30.37 -12.81 17.41
N ASP A 567 30.00 -12.16 16.30
CA ASP A 567 28.60 -11.77 16.03
C ASP A 567 27.68 -13.01 16.04
N LEU A 568 28.13 -14.11 15.42
CA LEU A 568 27.40 -15.38 15.43
C LEU A 568 27.38 -16.08 16.79
N ARG A 569 28.36 -15.81 17.67
CA ARG A 569 28.38 -16.34 19.05
C ARG A 569 27.48 -15.54 19.98
N THR A 570 27.20 -14.28 19.68
CA THR A 570 26.33 -13.45 20.53
C THR A 570 24.94 -14.06 20.63
N ASN A 571 24.46 -14.24 21.85
CA ASN A 571 23.13 -14.78 22.15
C ASN A 571 22.12 -13.67 22.46
N SER A 572 20.84 -14.02 22.59
CA SER A 572 19.75 -13.05 22.77
C SER A 572 19.91 -12.15 23.99
N SER A 573 20.60 -12.63 25.04
CA SER A 573 20.88 -11.89 26.26
C SER A 573 22.18 -11.07 26.20
N GLY A 574 22.83 -11.01 25.04
CA GLY A 574 24.11 -10.32 24.84
C GLY A 574 25.32 -11.08 25.39
N GLY A 575 25.16 -12.35 25.78
CA GLY A 575 26.23 -13.26 26.17
C GLY A 575 26.89 -13.94 24.97
N THR A 576 27.96 -14.70 25.22
CA THR A 576 28.72 -15.40 24.16
C THR A 576 28.52 -16.91 24.26
N ASP A 577 28.01 -17.52 23.19
CA ASP A 577 27.88 -18.97 23.05
C ASP A 577 29.13 -19.60 22.41
N ASN A 578 29.21 -20.94 22.43
CA ASN A 578 30.30 -21.70 21.81
C ASN A 578 30.21 -21.76 20.27
N ASP A 579 31.30 -22.22 19.65
CA ASP A 579 31.44 -22.29 18.19
C ASP A 579 30.43 -23.23 17.56
N ALA A 580 30.11 -24.37 18.19
CA ALA A 580 29.10 -25.28 17.66
C ALA A 580 27.71 -24.62 17.54
N THR A 581 27.31 -23.79 18.52
CA THR A 581 26.08 -22.98 18.45
C THR A 581 26.16 -21.91 17.36
N ALA A 582 27.29 -21.22 17.25
CA ALA A 582 27.51 -20.19 16.22
C ALA A 582 27.52 -20.78 14.80
N MET A 583 28.11 -21.96 14.62
CA MET A 583 28.08 -22.73 13.37
C MET A 583 26.66 -23.16 13.01
N ALA A 584 25.84 -23.55 13.99
CA ALA A 584 24.44 -23.86 13.75
C ALA A 584 23.65 -22.62 13.27
N ARG A 585 23.90 -21.44 13.88
CA ARG A 585 23.31 -20.16 13.41
C ARG A 585 23.75 -19.82 11.99
N LEU A 586 25.04 -20.01 11.69
CA LEU A 586 25.58 -19.82 10.35
C LEU A 586 24.85 -20.71 9.32
N GLY A 587 24.70 -21.99 9.64
CA GLY A 587 23.97 -22.94 8.80
C GLY A 587 22.51 -22.56 8.61
N TYR A 588 21.84 -22.13 9.67
CA TYR A 588 20.46 -21.63 9.61
C TYR A 588 20.31 -20.43 8.64
N ILE A 589 21.20 -19.44 8.74
CA ILE A 589 21.26 -18.29 7.84
C ILE A 589 21.55 -18.73 6.39
N ALA A 590 22.45 -19.70 6.20
CA ALA A 590 22.77 -20.27 4.88
C ALA A 590 21.61 -21.04 4.23
N GLY A 591 20.56 -21.39 4.98
CA GLY A 591 19.38 -22.09 4.47
C GLY A 591 19.16 -23.48 5.04
N ASP A 592 19.96 -23.93 6.01
CA ASP A 592 19.73 -25.19 6.71
C ASP A 592 18.50 -25.07 7.61
N ARG A 593 17.65 -26.09 7.56
CA ARG A 593 16.38 -26.16 8.27
C ARG A 593 16.38 -27.23 9.35
N THR A 594 17.43 -28.05 9.46
CA THR A 594 17.44 -29.23 10.35
C THR A 594 17.33 -28.89 11.85
N CYS A 595 17.75 -27.69 12.24
CA CYS A 595 17.68 -27.16 13.60
C CYS A 595 16.45 -26.25 13.86
N GLU A 596 15.53 -26.14 12.89
CA GLU A 596 14.26 -25.45 13.09
C GLU A 596 13.32 -26.25 13.99
N GLN A 597 12.46 -25.54 14.72
CA GLN A 597 11.34 -26.12 15.43
C GLN A 597 10.50 -26.95 14.46
N ASN A 598 10.15 -28.18 14.88
CA ASN A 598 9.37 -29.16 14.09
C ASN A 598 10.03 -29.65 12.78
N ALA A 599 11.30 -29.34 12.52
CA ALA A 599 11.97 -29.79 11.31
C ALA A 599 12.04 -31.32 11.18
N SER A 600 11.83 -31.85 9.97
CA SER A 600 12.19 -33.22 9.63
C SER A 600 13.70 -33.34 9.41
N GLY A 601 14.38 -34.27 10.10
CA GLY A 601 15.83 -34.46 10.03
C GLY A 601 16.55 -34.30 11.37
N THR A 602 17.88 -34.46 11.36
CA THR A 602 18.73 -34.40 12.57
C THR A 602 19.51 -33.09 12.60
N CYS A 603 19.31 -32.28 13.63
CA CYS A 603 20.15 -31.11 13.91
C CYS A 603 21.49 -31.57 14.50
N TYR A 604 22.60 -31.27 13.85
CA TYR A 604 23.93 -31.60 14.36
C TYR A 604 25.03 -30.68 13.83
N TYR A 605 25.68 -29.95 14.73
CA TYR A 605 26.87 -29.14 14.47
C TYR A 605 27.93 -29.42 15.55
N SER A 606 29.21 -29.49 15.17
CA SER A 606 30.31 -29.70 16.13
C SER A 606 31.56 -28.91 15.74
N ASP A 607 32.24 -28.37 16.76
CA ASP A 607 33.55 -27.74 16.66
C ASP A 607 34.69 -28.69 17.09
N GLY A 608 34.38 -29.96 17.38
CA GLY A 608 35.30 -30.98 17.90
C GLY A 608 35.39 -31.04 19.44
N THR A 609 34.90 -30.03 20.15
CA THR A 609 34.86 -29.97 21.63
C THR A 609 33.42 -29.90 22.16
N ASN A 610 32.57 -29.15 21.47
CA ASN A 610 31.16 -28.94 21.76
C ASN A 610 30.30 -29.45 20.60
N THR A 611 29.03 -29.71 20.89
CA THR A 611 28.02 -30.08 19.91
C THR A 611 26.75 -29.28 20.11
N PHE A 612 26.12 -28.84 19.02
CA PHE A 612 24.78 -28.27 19.01
C PHE A 612 23.82 -29.23 18.31
N THR A 613 22.80 -29.67 19.03
CA THR A 613 21.80 -30.65 18.55
C THR A 613 20.35 -30.20 18.79
N SER A 614 20.16 -28.98 19.32
CA SER A 614 18.85 -28.47 19.71
C SER A 614 18.06 -27.97 18.49
N LYS A 615 16.77 -28.35 18.41
CA LYS A 615 15.82 -27.82 17.42
C LYS A 615 15.13 -26.56 17.95
N SER A 616 15.92 -25.53 18.23
CA SER A 616 15.44 -24.29 18.85
C SER A 616 15.28 -23.14 17.87
N PHE A 617 15.78 -23.25 16.64
CA PHE A 617 15.66 -22.16 15.67
C PHE A 617 14.23 -22.02 15.17
N ARG A 618 13.89 -20.79 14.79
CA ARG A 618 12.55 -20.44 14.36
C ARG A 618 12.17 -21.21 13.10
N GLN A 619 10.94 -21.72 13.05
CA GLN A 619 10.41 -22.32 11.83
C GLN A 619 10.07 -21.21 10.81
N ARG A 620 10.45 -21.43 9.54
CA ARG A 620 10.17 -20.52 8.41
C ARG A 620 9.48 -21.25 7.28
N ASP A 621 8.67 -20.59 6.45
CA ASP A 621 8.00 -21.28 5.33
C ASP A 621 8.92 -21.42 4.12
N SER A 622 9.88 -20.50 3.91
CA SER A 622 10.87 -20.53 2.82
C SER A 622 12.29 -20.28 3.31
N ARG A 623 13.31 -20.71 2.56
CA ARG A 623 14.73 -20.42 2.87
C ARG A 623 15.16 -18.98 2.64
N LEU A 624 14.46 -18.25 1.77
CA LEU A 624 14.69 -16.82 1.58
C LEU A 624 14.12 -16.09 2.80
N GLY A 625 14.93 -15.22 3.41
CA GLY A 625 14.50 -14.31 4.46
C GLY A 625 14.22 -12.91 3.91
N ASP A 626 14.15 -11.92 4.79
CA ASP A 626 14.02 -10.52 4.38
C ASP A 626 15.17 -10.08 3.45
N ILE A 627 14.87 -9.21 2.49
CA ILE A 627 15.82 -8.70 1.50
C ILE A 627 16.23 -7.29 1.92
N VAL A 628 17.35 -7.22 2.64
CA VAL A 628 17.96 -5.96 3.08
C VAL A 628 18.78 -5.37 1.94
N HIS A 629 18.56 -4.09 1.64
CA HIS A 629 19.23 -3.34 0.57
C HIS A 629 20.02 -2.18 1.14
#